data_AF-A0A2Z6MDU7-F1
#
_entry.id   AF-A0A2Z6MDU7-F1
#
_cell.length_a   1.000
_cell.length_b   1.000
_cell.length_c   1.000
_cell.angle_alpha   90.00
_cell.angle_beta   90.00
_cell.angle_gamma   90.00
#
_symmetry.space_group_name_H-M   'P 1'
#
loop_
_entity.id
_entity.type
_entity.pdbx_description
1 polymer ?
#
loop_
_entity_poly.entity_id
_entity_poly.type
_entity_poly.pdbx_seq_one_letter_code
_entity_poly.pdbx_strand_id
1 'polypeptide(L)'
;MEAHIEDAEKYLGMPVVFTEFGLSSKDSGYNSTYRDTVISTVYSSILNSTKKGGSGAGSLLWQMIPEDTDALDDGYAIVFSKSPSTSRIVSLQSYRLGLFKS
;
A
#
# COMPACT_ATOMS: atom_id res chain seq x y z
N MET A 1 -3.19 8.85 7.58
CA MET A 1 -4.23 8.08 6.84
C MET A 1 -5.53 7.98 7.62
N GLU A 2 -5.50 7.62 8.90
CA GLU A 2 -6.71 7.48 9.72
C GLU A 2 -7.57 8.74 9.72
N ALA A 3 -6.98 9.93 9.90
CA ALA A 3 -7.70 11.20 9.80
C ALA A 3 -8.41 11.37 8.43
N HIS A 4 -7.74 11.09 7.31
CA HIS A 4 -8.38 11.15 5.99
C HIS A 4 -9.52 10.14 5.82
N ILE A 5 -9.38 8.94 6.38
CA ILE A 5 -10.45 7.93 6.38
C ILE A 5 -11.63 8.41 7.22
N GLU A 6 -11.36 8.94 8.42
CA GLU A 6 -12.39 9.47 9.31
C GLU A 6 -13.11 10.67 8.71
N ASP A 7 -12.39 11.58 8.05
CA ASP A 7 -12.99 12.75 7.42
C ASP A 7 -13.87 12.34 6.22
N ALA A 8 -13.39 11.39 5.42
CA ALA A 8 -14.15 10.83 4.30
C ALA A 8 -15.44 10.15 4.79
N GLU A 9 -15.37 9.48 5.94
CA GLU A 9 -16.50 8.80 6.59
C GLU A 9 -17.49 9.78 7.23
N LYS A 10 -17.01 10.73 8.03
CA LYS A 10 -17.86 11.60 8.87
C LYS A 10 -18.41 12.81 8.12
N TYR A 11 -17.65 13.37 7.19
CA TYR A 11 -17.98 14.66 6.59
C TYR A 11 -18.29 14.58 5.10
N LEU A 12 -17.64 13.66 4.36
CA LEU A 12 -17.86 13.55 2.92
C LEU A 12 -18.90 12.48 2.56
N GLY A 13 -19.00 11.41 3.35
CA GLY A 13 -19.82 10.24 3.01
C GLY A 13 -19.30 9.54 1.74
N MET A 14 -17.99 9.57 1.51
CA MET A 14 -17.35 9.08 0.30
C MET A 14 -16.21 8.10 0.62
N PRO A 15 -15.94 7.11 -0.24
CA PRO A 15 -14.75 6.29 -0.11
C PRO A 15 -13.48 7.11 -0.36
N VAL A 16 -12.38 6.74 0.32
CA VAL A 16 -11.03 7.26 0.06
C VAL A 16 -10.11 6.14 -0.41
N VAL A 17 -9.33 6.42 -1.45
CA VAL A 17 -8.30 5.53 -2.00
C VAL A 17 -6.95 6.23 -1.89
N PHE A 18 -5.96 5.53 -1.34
CA PHE A 18 -4.58 6.03 -1.25
C PHE A 18 -3.81 5.60 -2.51
N THR A 19 -3.84 6.45 -3.53
CA THR A 19 -3.39 6.10 -4.89
C THR A 19 -1.88 6.07 -5.08
N GLU A 20 -1.12 6.66 -4.17
CA GLU A 20 0.35 6.62 -4.21
C GLU A 20 0.90 6.54 -2.80
N PHE A 21 1.79 5.57 -2.58
CA PHE A 21 2.61 5.45 -1.38
C PHE A 21 3.79 4.51 -1.69
N GLY A 22 4.88 4.67 -0.96
CA GLY A 22 6.09 3.86 -1.11
C GLY A 22 7.21 4.38 -0.22
N LEU A 23 8.37 3.73 -0.27
CA LEU A 23 9.60 4.20 0.37
C LEU A 23 10.73 4.13 -0.66
N SER A 24 11.45 5.24 -0.83
CA SER A 24 12.50 5.33 -1.85
C SER A 24 13.77 4.60 -1.39
N SER A 25 14.37 3.83 -2.29
CA SER A 25 15.69 3.25 -2.13
C SER A 25 16.81 4.30 -2.08
N LYS A 26 16.51 5.52 -2.53
CA LYS A 26 17.44 6.67 -2.56
C LYS A 26 17.46 7.44 -1.24
N ASP A 27 16.56 7.14 -0.30
CA ASP A 27 16.50 7.81 0.99
C ASP A 27 17.64 7.36 1.90
N SER A 28 18.21 8.30 2.66
CA SER A 28 19.24 7.99 3.66
C SER A 28 18.70 7.03 4.73
N GLY A 29 19.40 5.92 4.97
CA GLY A 29 18.96 4.91 5.94
C GLY A 29 17.92 3.92 5.38
N TYR A 30 17.69 3.94 4.06
CA TYR A 30 16.85 2.96 3.40
C TYR A 30 17.29 1.52 3.74
N ASN A 31 16.29 0.70 4.02
CA ASN A 31 16.43 -0.75 4.09
C ASN A 31 15.09 -1.41 3.70
N SER A 32 15.17 -2.62 3.16
CA SER A 32 13.98 -3.34 2.66
C SER A 32 12.95 -3.62 3.76
N THR A 33 13.40 -3.92 4.98
CA THR A 33 12.51 -4.17 6.14
C THR A 33 11.70 -2.92 6.51
N TYR A 34 12.30 -1.74 6.39
CA TYR A 34 11.63 -0.47 6.65
C TYR A 34 10.61 -0.16 5.56
N ARG A 35 10.94 -0.41 4.29
CA ARG A 35 9.97 -0.35 3.19
C ARG A 35 8.78 -1.28 3.43
N ASP A 36 9.03 -2.53 3.81
CA ASP A 36 7.99 -3.50 4.15
C ASP A 36 7.12 -3.03 5.33
N THR A 37 7.71 -2.35 6.31
CA THR A 37 6.99 -1.78 7.47
C THR A 37 6.08 -0.63 7.03
N VAL A 38 6.57 0.29 6.19
CA VAL A 38 5.76 1.39 5.64
C VAL A 38 4.58 0.85 4.84
N ILE A 39 4.83 -0.10 3.92
CA ILE A 39 3.79 -0.73 3.09
C ILE A 39 2.76 -1.45 3.97
N SER A 40 3.23 -2.24 4.95
CA SER A 40 2.34 -2.97 5.88
C SER A 40 1.48 -2.04 6.73
N THR A 41 2.01 -0.86 7.10
CA THR A 41 1.28 0.14 7.89
C THR A 41 0.11 0.70 7.07
N VAL A 42 0.36 1.09 5.82
CA VAL A 42 -0.69 1.56 4.91
C VAL A 42 -1.78 0.50 4.72
N TYR A 43 -1.37 -0.71 4.37
CA TYR A 43 -2.29 -1.83 4.19
C TYR A 43 -3.10 -2.18 5.44
N SER A 44 -2.50 -2.11 6.62
CA SER A 44 -3.19 -2.37 7.89
C SER A 44 -4.26 -1.33 8.18
N SER A 45 -3.99 -0.03 7.99
CA SER A 45 -5.00 1.02 8.17
C SER A 45 -6.19 0.84 7.23
N ILE A 46 -5.95 0.50 5.95
CA ILE A 46 -7.02 0.27 4.97
C ILE A 46 -7.83 -0.96 5.37
N LEU A 47 -7.18 -2.10 5.63
CA LEU A 47 -7.85 -3.33 6.02
C LEU A 47 -8.66 -3.15 7.31
N ASN A 48 -8.13 -2.41 8.29
CA ASN A 48 -8.85 -2.11 9.52
C ASN A 48 -10.09 -1.26 9.26
N SER A 49 -10.01 -0.30 8.33
CA SER A 49 -11.17 0.47 7.90
C SER A 49 -12.21 -0.40 7.19
N THR A 50 -11.79 -1.21 6.22
CA THR A 50 -12.68 -2.14 5.51
C THR A 50 -13.38 -3.11 6.45
N LYS A 51 -12.66 -3.67 7.44
CA LYS A 51 -13.21 -4.60 8.45
C LYS A 51 -14.36 -4.03 9.26
N LYS A 52 -14.36 -2.72 9.50
CA LYS A 52 -15.43 -2.02 10.24
C LYS A 52 -16.50 -1.40 9.33
N GLY A 53 -16.43 -1.61 8.02
CA GLY A 53 -17.31 -0.95 7.05
C GLY A 53 -17.03 0.55 6.87
N GLY A 54 -15.82 1.00 7.18
CA GLY A 54 -15.41 2.40 7.07
C GLY A 54 -15.03 2.80 5.65
N SER A 55 -14.68 4.09 5.47
CA SER A 55 -14.46 4.68 4.15
C SER A 55 -13.10 4.39 3.50
N GLY A 56 -12.24 3.59 4.14
CA GLY A 56 -10.93 3.20 3.59
C GLY A 56 -11.11 2.14 2.50
N ALA A 57 -11.22 2.58 1.25
CA ALA A 57 -11.68 1.74 0.14
C ALA A 57 -10.54 1.00 -0.58
N GLY A 58 -9.30 1.46 -0.46
CA GLY A 58 -8.17 0.78 -1.10
C GLY A 58 -6.91 1.63 -1.21
N SER A 59 -5.94 1.09 -1.95
CA SER A 59 -4.68 1.76 -2.23
C SER A 59 -3.99 1.22 -3.48
N LEU A 60 -3.09 2.01 -4.05
CA LEU A 60 -2.21 1.63 -5.15
C LEU A 60 -0.77 1.90 -4.75
N LEU A 61 0.07 0.85 -4.77
CA LEU A 61 1.47 0.92 -4.36
C LEU A 61 2.32 1.50 -5.50
N TRP A 62 3.11 2.54 -5.19
CA TRP A 62 4.04 3.15 -6.14
C TRP A 62 5.47 2.64 -5.91
N GLN A 63 6.12 2.02 -6.91
CA GLN A 63 5.49 1.42 -8.09
C GLN A 63 6.03 0.01 -8.32
N MET A 64 5.17 -0.85 -8.84
CA MET A 64 5.59 -2.16 -9.32
C MET A 64 6.07 -2.03 -10.77
N ILE A 65 7.27 -2.54 -11.05
CA ILE A 65 7.81 -2.60 -12.41
C ILE A 65 8.22 -4.04 -12.75
N PRO A 66 8.18 -4.44 -14.04
CA PRO A 66 8.69 -5.74 -14.48
C PRO A 66 10.20 -5.90 -14.28
N GLU A 67 10.70 -7.13 -14.37
CA GLU A 67 12.14 -7.37 -14.53
C GLU A 67 12.67 -6.67 -15.79
N ASP A 68 13.97 -6.38 -15.79
CA ASP A 68 14.71 -5.78 -16.90
C ASP A 68 14.19 -4.39 -17.35
N THR A 69 13.51 -3.68 -16.44
CA THR A 69 13.03 -2.30 -16.66
C THR A 69 13.68 -1.29 -15.71
N ASP A 70 14.95 -1.52 -15.33
CA ASP A 70 15.68 -0.68 -14.35
C ASP A 70 15.76 0.80 -14.74
N ALA A 71 15.62 1.14 -16.03
CA ALA A 71 15.54 2.52 -16.52
C ALA A 71 14.30 3.28 -16.03
N LEU A 72 13.27 2.59 -15.55
CA LEU A 72 12.06 3.16 -14.96
C LEU A 72 12.17 3.36 -13.43
N ASP A 73 13.28 2.94 -12.82
CA ASP A 73 13.47 3.02 -11.36
C ASP A 73 13.72 4.47 -10.90
N ASP A 74 12.64 5.10 -10.43
CA ASP A 74 12.65 6.42 -9.81
C ASP A 74 13.14 6.39 -8.35
N GLY A 75 13.45 5.23 -7.80
CA GLY A 75 13.78 4.96 -6.40
C GLY A 75 12.69 4.18 -5.68
N TYR A 76 11.46 4.16 -6.19
CA TYR A 76 10.33 3.46 -5.57
C TYR A 76 10.01 2.12 -6.23
N ALA A 77 10.79 1.71 -7.23
CA ALA A 77 10.55 0.48 -7.95
C ALA A 77 10.54 -0.75 -7.03
N ILE A 78 9.54 -1.60 -7.25
CA ILE A 78 9.41 -2.90 -6.62
C ILE A 78 9.24 -3.94 -7.72
N VAL A 79 10.32 -4.68 -7.96
CA VAL A 79 10.30 -5.89 -8.80
C VAL A 79 9.95 -7.07 -7.88
N PHE A 80 8.76 -7.66 -8.03
CA PHE A 80 8.25 -8.65 -7.06
C PHE A 80 9.08 -9.93 -6.97
N SER A 81 9.61 -10.43 -8.08
CA SER A 81 10.52 -11.58 -8.11
C SER A 81 11.81 -11.34 -7.34
N LYS A 82 12.29 -10.09 -7.30
CA LYS A 82 13.47 -9.65 -6.54
C LYS A 82 13.14 -9.20 -5.10
N SER A 83 11.86 -9.09 -4.75
CA SER A 83 11.36 -8.55 -3.47
C SER A 83 10.32 -9.49 -2.83
N PRO A 84 10.70 -10.73 -2.45
CA PRO A 84 9.75 -11.76 -2.01
C PRO A 84 8.97 -11.38 -0.75
N SER A 85 9.59 -10.63 0.18
CA SER A 85 8.91 -10.14 1.39
C SER A 85 7.81 -9.15 1.05
N THR A 86 8.11 -8.14 0.25
CA THR A 86 7.14 -7.15 -0.23
C THR A 86 6.05 -7.80 -1.07
N SER A 87 6.39 -8.72 -1.99
CA SER A 87 5.43 -9.47 -2.80
C SER A 87 4.44 -10.26 -1.94
N ARG A 88 4.91 -10.89 -0.87
CA ARG A 88 4.06 -11.59 0.11
C ARG A 88 3.12 -10.64 0.83
N ILE A 89 3.60 -9.46 1.25
CA ILE A 89 2.78 -8.44 1.92
C ILE A 89 1.64 -7.97 0.99
N VAL A 90 1.96 -7.64 -0.26
CA VAL A 90 0.99 -7.22 -1.27
C VAL A 90 -0.04 -8.33 -1.53
N SER A 91 0.41 -9.55 -1.80
CA SER A 91 -0.48 -10.69 -2.08
C SER A 91 -1.43 -10.97 -0.90
N LEU A 92 -0.92 -10.91 0.33
CA LEU A 92 -1.72 -11.14 1.52
C LEU A 92 -2.75 -10.03 1.76
N GLN A 93 -2.39 -8.78 1.51
CA GLN A 93 -3.34 -7.67 1.57
C GLN A 93 -4.47 -7.85 0.55
N SER A 94 -4.12 -8.11 -0.71
CA SER A 94 -5.11 -8.34 -1.78
C SER A 94 -6.06 -9.48 -1.44
N TYR A 95 -5.53 -10.60 -0.94
CA TYR A 95 -6.34 -11.72 -0.46
C TYR A 95 -7.30 -11.30 0.67
N ARG A 96 -6.78 -10.61 1.69
CA ARG A 96 -7.58 -10.19 2.86
C ARG A 96 -8.70 -9.23 2.49
N LEU A 97 -8.43 -8.25 1.63
CA LEU A 97 -9.47 -7.33 1.13
C LEU A 97 -10.53 -8.08 0.32
N GLY A 98 -10.13 -9.05 -0.50
CA GLY A 98 -11.06 -9.89 -1.27
C GLY A 98 -12.03 -10.74 -0.44
N LEU A 99 -11.78 -10.90 0.87
CA LEU A 99 -12.72 -11.56 1.80
C LEU A 99 -13.92 -10.66 2.16
N PHE A 100 -13.77 -9.34 2.04
CA PHE A 100 -14.83 -8.38 2.30
C PHE A 100 -15.53 -8.08 0.98
N LYS A 101 -16.59 -8.83 0.68
CA LYS A 101 -17.47 -8.54 -0.45
C LYS A 101 -18.34 -7.34 -0.10
N SER A 102 -18.14 -6.23 -0.80
CA SER A 102 -19.13 -5.16 -0.95
C SER A 102 -20.25 -5.58 -1.88
#